data_AF-A0A2E5WEZ5-F1
#
_entry.id   AF-A0A2E5WEZ5-F1
#
_cell.length_a   1.000
_cell.length_b   1.000
_cell.length_c   1.000
_cell.angle_alpha   90.00
_cell.angle_beta   90.00
_cell.angle_gamma   90.00
#
_symmetry.space_group_name_H-M   'P 1'
#
loop_
_entity.id
_entity.type
_entity.pdbx_description
1 polymer ?
#
loop_
_entity_poly.entity_id
_entity_poly.type
_entity_poly.pdbx_seq_one_letter_code
_entity_poly.pdbx_strand_id
1 'polypeptide(L)'
;FGTVPVSLFHGLSEAMGFLLDLGMHRVWDRSHYLGTRLIEGLDSAGAEVISPRAADEHSGIVTFRVEGMSRADLQGYLAKDFKIRSRGIYEGGLDAVRVAPHIYSAATDVDRVIEAVEALKL
;
A
#
# COMPACT_ATOMS: atom_id res chain seq x y z
N PHE A 1 -2.43 -26.19 29.90
CA PHE A 1 -1.05 -25.68 29.95
C PHE A 1 -0.34 -26.12 28.69
N GLY A 2 0.36 -25.21 28.01
CA GLY A 2 1.09 -25.49 26.78
C GLY A 2 2.27 -24.54 26.63
N THR A 3 3.33 -25.00 25.97
CA THR A 3 4.49 -24.17 25.65
C THR A 3 4.07 -23.05 24.70
N VAL A 4 4.38 -21.80 25.07
CA VAL A 4 4.12 -20.62 24.25
C VAL A 4 5.44 -20.09 23.66
N PRO A 5 5.41 -19.43 22.49
CA PRO A 5 6.62 -18.91 21.85
C PRO A 5 7.08 -17.61 22.54
N VAL A 6 7.71 -17.74 23.71
CA VAL A 6 8.15 -16.61 24.56
C VAL A 6 9.00 -15.59 23.77
N SER A 7 9.86 -16.05 22.88
CA SER A 7 10.68 -15.20 22.01
C SER A 7 9.86 -14.28 21.10
N LEU A 8 8.70 -14.72 20.60
CA LEU A 8 7.84 -13.89 19.75
C LEU A 8 7.16 -12.76 20.55
N PHE A 9 6.84 -12.99 21.82
CA PHE A 9 6.28 -11.94 22.69
C PHE A 9 7.31 -10.84 22.96
N HIS A 10 8.57 -11.21 23.22
CA HIS A 10 9.65 -10.24 23.35
C HIS A 10 9.87 -9.46 22.05
N GLY A 11 9.89 -10.15 20.90
CA GLY A 11 10.01 -9.47 19.60
C GLY A 11 8.86 -8.48 19.34
N LEU A 12 7.62 -8.84 19.70
CA LEU A 12 6.48 -7.94 19.59
C LEU A 12 6.63 -6.72 20.52
N SER A 13 7.07 -6.93 21.77
CA SER A 13 7.31 -5.84 22.73
C SER A 13 8.32 -4.83 22.19
N GLU A 14 9.44 -5.30 21.64
CA GLU A 14 10.47 -4.45 21.05
C GLU A 14 9.94 -3.70 19.80
N ALA A 15 9.17 -4.38 18.94
CA ALA A 15 8.57 -3.75 17.77
C ALA A 15 7.57 -2.63 18.16
N MET A 16 6.80 -2.83 19.22
CA MET A 16 5.92 -1.80 19.78
C MET A 16 6.73 -0.63 20.35
N GLY A 17 7.79 -0.92 21.12
CA GLY A 17 8.72 0.09 21.64
C GLY A 17 9.31 0.95 20.53
N PHE A 18 9.79 0.34 19.45
CA PHE A 18 10.32 1.05 18.28
C PHE A 18 9.33 2.04 17.66
N LEU A 19 8.05 1.65 17.51
CA LEU A 19 7.02 2.54 16.96
C LEU A 19 6.67 3.68 17.93
N LEU A 20 6.65 3.41 19.23
CA LEU A 20 6.41 4.42 20.27
C LEU A 20 7.56 5.43 20.34
N ASP A 21 8.82 4.97 20.24
CA ASP A 21 10.01 5.82 20.21
C ASP A 21 10.06 6.70 18.96
N LEU A 22 9.60 6.19 17.81
CA LEU A 22 9.43 6.99 16.60
C LEU A 22 8.33 8.05 16.77
N GLY A 23 7.31 7.75 17.57
CA GLY A 23 6.13 8.56 17.84
C GLY A 23 4.97 8.22 16.90
N MET A 24 3.85 7.79 17.46
CA MET A 24 2.69 7.31 16.67
C MET A 24 2.08 8.38 15.76
N HIS A 25 2.13 9.66 16.13
CA HIS A 25 1.71 10.75 15.23
C HIS A 25 2.58 10.81 13.97
N ARG A 26 3.91 10.65 14.10
CA ARG A 26 4.83 10.65 12.96
C ARG A 26 4.63 9.42 12.07
N VAL A 27 4.32 8.27 12.67
CA VAL A 27 3.97 7.03 11.94
C VAL A 27 2.72 7.24 11.11
N TRP A 28 1.69 7.85 11.71
CA TRP A 28 0.44 8.20 11.03
C TRP A 28 0.70 9.19 9.90
N ASP A 29 1.30 10.34 10.20
CA ASP A 29 1.54 11.43 9.24
C ASP A 29 2.34 10.91 8.03
N ARG A 30 3.36 10.09 8.27
CA ARG A 30 4.17 9.49 7.19
C ARG A 30 3.35 8.53 6.32
N SER A 31 2.62 7.61 6.93
CA SER A 31 1.82 6.62 6.19
C SER A 31 0.69 7.30 5.42
N HIS A 32 0.03 8.29 6.03
CA HIS A 32 -1.04 9.07 5.42
C HIS A 32 -0.52 9.95 4.27
N TYR A 33 0.64 10.59 4.42
CA TYR A 33 1.32 11.31 3.34
C TYR A 33 1.58 10.41 2.12
N LEU A 34 2.12 9.21 2.34
CA LEU A 34 2.40 8.26 1.25
C LEU A 34 1.12 7.76 0.58
N GLY A 35 0.07 7.49 1.37
CA GLY A 35 -1.24 7.10 0.85
C GLY A 35 -1.88 8.20 0.00
N THR A 36 -1.83 9.45 0.47
CA THR A 36 -2.36 10.63 -0.26
C THR A 36 -1.66 10.80 -1.60
N ARG A 37 -0.32 10.80 -1.59
CA ARG A 37 0.49 10.89 -2.82
C ARG A 37 0.15 9.79 -3.81
N LEU A 38 -0.02 8.56 -3.32
CA LEU A 38 -0.36 7.41 -4.16
C LEU A 38 -1.77 7.56 -4.76
N ILE A 39 -2.74 7.99 -3.97
CA ILE A 39 -4.11 8.27 -4.41
C ILE A 39 -4.10 9.31 -5.54
N GLU A 40 -3.53 10.49 -5.29
CA GLU A 40 -3.52 11.61 -6.23
C GLU A 40 -2.79 11.26 -7.54
N GLY A 41 -1.66 10.56 -7.43
CA GLY A 41 -0.88 10.11 -8.58
C GLY A 41 -1.60 9.07 -9.41
N LEU A 42 -2.23 8.08 -8.78
CA LEU A 42 -2.99 7.04 -9.48
C LEU A 42 -4.21 7.61 -10.22
N ASP A 43 -4.92 8.55 -9.61
CA ASP A 43 -6.04 9.24 -10.28
C ASP A 43 -5.54 10.01 -11.50
N SER A 44 -4.42 10.71 -11.37
CA SER A 44 -3.79 11.46 -12.47
C SER A 44 -3.30 10.53 -13.60
N ALA A 45 -2.88 9.31 -13.24
CA ALA A 45 -2.45 8.27 -14.16
C ALA A 45 -3.60 7.50 -14.83
N GLY A 46 -4.86 7.79 -14.49
CA GLY A 46 -6.03 7.16 -15.10
C GLY A 46 -6.47 5.84 -14.44
N ALA A 47 -5.92 5.48 -13.27
CA ALA A 47 -6.42 4.34 -12.51
C ALA A 47 -7.70 4.70 -11.74
N GLU A 48 -8.58 3.72 -11.55
CA GLU A 48 -9.72 3.85 -10.65
C GLU A 48 -9.30 3.47 -9.24
N VAL A 49 -9.11 4.47 -8.39
CA VAL A 49 -8.83 4.24 -6.96
C VAL A 49 -10.14 4.00 -6.21
N ILE A 50 -10.19 2.86 -5.52
CA ILE A 50 -11.36 2.36 -4.77
C ILE A 50 -11.34 2.83 -3.32
N SER A 51 -10.14 3.05 -2.75
CA SER A 51 -10.00 3.54 -1.39
C SER A 51 -10.71 4.90 -1.20
N PRO A 52 -11.31 5.17 -0.02
CA PRO A 52 -11.94 6.45 0.29
C PRO A 52 -11.01 7.65 0.09
N ARG A 53 -11.60 8.83 -0.15
CA ARG A 53 -10.86 10.09 -0.42
C ARG A 53 -10.76 11.01 0.77
N ALA A 54 -11.70 10.91 1.70
CA ALA A 54 -11.70 11.78 2.87
C ALA A 54 -10.48 11.43 3.74
N ALA A 55 -9.73 12.45 4.16
CA ALA A 55 -8.46 12.27 4.85
C ALA A 55 -8.59 11.47 6.16
N ASP A 56 -9.76 11.50 6.79
CA ASP A 56 -10.14 10.72 7.96
C ASP A 56 -10.61 9.29 7.65
N GLU A 57 -10.85 8.97 6.37
CA GLU A 57 -11.33 7.67 5.89
C GLU A 57 -10.25 6.85 5.15
N HIS A 58 -9.03 7.37 4.99
CA HIS A 58 -7.92 6.65 4.36
C HIS A 58 -6.59 6.71 5.13
N SER A 59 -5.74 5.74 4.85
CA SER A 59 -4.42 5.56 5.48
C SER A 59 -3.35 5.35 4.41
N GLY A 60 -2.23 4.70 4.75
CA GLY A 60 -1.21 4.28 3.79
C GLY A 60 -1.61 3.07 2.93
N ILE A 61 -2.83 2.55 3.03
CA ILE A 61 -3.29 1.39 2.26
C ILE A 61 -4.22 1.86 1.13
N VAL A 62 -3.76 1.68 -0.12
CA VAL A 62 -4.49 2.15 -1.30
C VAL A 62 -4.83 0.98 -2.21
N THR A 63 -6.11 0.85 -2.53
CA THR A 63 -6.65 -0.15 -3.45
C THR A 63 -7.11 0.54 -4.72
N PHE A 64 -6.70 0.04 -5.88
CA PHE A 64 -7.03 0.60 -7.18
C PHE A 64 -7.13 -0.51 -8.24
N ARG A 65 -7.78 -0.19 -9.35
CA ARG A 65 -7.82 -1.04 -10.54
C ARG A 65 -7.55 -0.20 -11.78
N VAL A 66 -7.23 -0.88 -12.87
CA VAL A 66 -6.95 -0.28 -14.17
C VAL A 66 -7.93 -0.87 -15.16
N GLU A 67 -8.62 -0.02 -15.93
CA GLU A 67 -9.58 -0.48 -16.92
C GLU A 67 -8.91 -1.41 -17.95
N GLY A 68 -9.61 -2.49 -18.33
CA GLY A 68 -9.07 -3.47 -19.27
C GLY A 68 -8.04 -4.45 -18.70
N MET A 69 -7.68 -4.35 -17.41
CA MET A 69 -6.78 -5.30 -16.75
C MET A 69 -7.46 -6.05 -15.61
N SER A 70 -7.32 -7.38 -15.59
CA SER A 70 -7.69 -8.16 -14.40
C SER A 70 -6.72 -7.88 -13.25
N ARG A 71 -7.13 -8.11 -11.99
CA ARG A 71 -6.22 -7.98 -10.84
C ARG A 71 -4.95 -8.83 -10.98
N ALA A 72 -5.06 -10.00 -11.63
CA ALA A 72 -3.95 -10.93 -11.77
C ALA A 72 -2.94 -10.42 -12.79
N ASP A 73 -3.41 -9.85 -13.90
CA ASP A 73 -2.56 -9.26 -14.92
C ASP A 73 -1.86 -8.01 -14.39
N LEU A 74 -2.61 -7.12 -13.72
CA LEU A 74 -2.05 -5.90 -13.12
C LEU A 74 -1.03 -6.25 -12.03
N GLN A 75 -1.33 -7.18 -11.13
CA GLN A 75 -0.39 -7.64 -10.12
C GLN A 75 0.86 -8.29 -10.75
N GLY A 76 0.67 -9.08 -11.81
CA GLY A 76 1.76 -9.72 -12.55
C GLY A 76 2.67 -8.72 -13.24
N TYR A 77 2.09 -7.72 -13.91
CA TYR A 77 2.79 -6.60 -14.55
C TYR A 77 3.63 -5.81 -13.54
N LEU A 78 3.02 -5.34 -12.46
CA LEU A 78 3.71 -4.60 -11.40
C LEU A 78 4.91 -5.38 -10.85
N ALA A 79 4.73 -6.69 -10.61
CA ALA A 79 5.80 -7.54 -10.07
C ALA A 79 6.91 -7.85 -11.09
N LYS A 80 6.57 -8.13 -12.35
CA LYS A 80 7.54 -8.56 -13.37
C LYS A 80 8.30 -7.39 -13.97
N ASP A 81 7.60 -6.33 -14.33
CA ASP A 81 8.15 -5.24 -15.13
C ASP A 81 8.71 -4.12 -14.25
N PHE A 82 8.06 -3.82 -13.11
CA PHE A 82 8.47 -2.74 -12.21
C PHE A 82 9.08 -3.21 -10.89
N LYS A 83 9.08 -4.53 -10.63
CA LYS A 83 9.55 -5.15 -9.36
C LYS A 83 8.79 -4.66 -8.12
N ILE A 84 7.51 -4.35 -8.30
CA ILE A 84 6.63 -3.85 -7.25
C ILE A 84 5.83 -5.01 -6.66
N ARG A 85 5.92 -5.19 -5.35
CA ARG A 85 5.08 -6.16 -4.63
C ARG A 85 3.74 -5.54 -4.30
N SER A 86 2.67 -6.15 -4.78
CA SER A 86 1.30 -5.76 -4.48
C SER A 86 0.45 -6.99 -4.11
N ARG A 87 -0.80 -6.74 -3.70
CA ARG A 87 -1.76 -7.78 -3.29
C ARG A 87 -3.05 -7.65 -4.10
N GLY A 88 -3.39 -8.66 -4.89
CA GLY A 88 -4.69 -8.73 -5.57
C GLY A 88 -5.84 -8.88 -4.58
N ILE A 89 -6.88 -8.07 -4.74
CA ILE A 89 -8.12 -8.05 -3.97
C ILE A 89 -9.21 -8.76 -4.77
N TYR A 90 -9.66 -9.92 -4.28
CA TYR A 90 -10.76 -10.69 -4.86
C TYR A 90 -12.04 -10.62 -4.01
N GLU A 91 -11.90 -10.20 -2.76
CA GLU A 91 -13.01 -10.03 -1.82
C GLU A 91 -13.95 -8.92 -2.29
N GLY A 92 -15.25 -9.10 -2.02
CA GLY A 92 -16.27 -8.11 -2.35
C GLY A 92 -16.47 -7.87 -3.85
N GLY A 93 -15.90 -8.71 -4.73
CA GLY A 93 -16.04 -8.57 -6.18
C GLY A 93 -15.29 -7.37 -6.78
N LEU A 94 -14.29 -6.83 -6.08
CA LEU A 94 -13.59 -5.59 -6.50
C LEU A 94 -12.69 -5.77 -7.73
N ASP A 95 -12.09 -6.96 -7.88
CA ASP A 95 -11.07 -7.27 -8.90
C ASP A 95 -9.99 -6.19 -9.03
N ALA A 96 -9.32 -5.91 -7.92
CA ALA A 96 -8.41 -4.77 -7.79
C ALA A 96 -7.03 -5.19 -7.26
N VAL A 97 -6.08 -4.26 -7.26
CA VAL A 97 -4.76 -4.43 -6.65
C VAL A 97 -4.57 -3.44 -5.51
N ARG A 98 -3.86 -3.86 -4.46
CA ARG A 98 -3.56 -3.04 -3.29
C ARG A 98 -2.06 -2.91 -3.06
N VAL A 99 -1.66 -1.68 -2.76
CA VAL A 99 -0.31 -1.32 -2.31
C VAL A 99 -0.43 -0.64 -0.95
N ALA A 100 0.51 -0.94 -0.05
CA ALA A 100 0.46 -0.48 1.33
C ALA A 100 1.82 0.09 1.76
N PRO A 101 2.20 1.28 1.28
CA PRO A 101 3.35 1.98 1.82
C PRO A 101 3.22 2.20 3.34
N HIS A 102 4.36 2.19 4.02
CA HIS A 102 4.45 2.47 5.45
C HIS A 102 5.71 3.29 5.75
N ILE A 103 6.06 3.48 7.03
CA ILE A 103 7.21 4.29 7.47
C ILE A 103 8.56 3.91 6.83
N TYR A 104 8.72 2.67 6.38
CA TYR A 104 9.94 2.18 5.73
C TYR A 104 9.96 2.44 4.21
N SER A 105 8.84 2.86 3.62
CA SER A 105 8.73 3.16 2.19
C SER A 105 9.22 4.57 1.88
N ALA A 106 9.94 4.73 0.78
CA ALA A 106 10.33 6.02 0.24
C ALA A 106 9.20 6.63 -0.60
N ALA A 107 9.21 7.95 -0.76
CA ALA A 107 8.27 8.61 -1.69
C ALA A 107 8.50 8.14 -3.14
N THR A 108 9.76 7.88 -3.49
CA THR A 108 10.14 7.30 -4.80
C THR A 108 9.60 5.88 -5.01
N ASP A 109 9.34 5.12 -3.95
CA ASP A 109 8.67 3.82 -4.10
C ASP A 109 7.21 3.99 -4.53
N VAL A 110 6.53 5.02 -4.01
CA VAL A 110 5.18 5.41 -4.42
C VAL A 110 5.18 5.93 -5.86
N ASP A 111 6.15 6.77 -6.21
CA ASP A 111 6.30 7.30 -7.57
C ASP A 111 6.45 6.18 -8.60
N ARG A 112 7.24 5.15 -8.29
CA ARG A 112 7.39 3.99 -9.18
C ARG A 112 6.08 3.23 -9.42
N VAL A 113 5.15 3.23 -8.46
CA VAL A 113 3.81 2.65 -8.67
C VAL A 113 3.01 3.49 -9.64
N ILE A 114 3.07 4.82 -9.50
CA ILE A 114 2.38 5.77 -10.37
C ILE A 114 2.95 5.66 -11.79
N GLU A 115 4.27 5.71 -11.95
CA GLU A 115 4.98 5.54 -13.23
C GLU A 115 4.61 4.22 -13.92
N ALA A 116 4.44 3.13 -13.14
CA ALA A 116 4.01 1.85 -13.70
C ALA A 116 2.61 1.91 -14.30
N VAL A 117 1.69 2.64 -13.66
CA VAL A 117 0.35 2.82 -14.19
C VAL A 117 0.36 3.75 -15.41
N GLU A 118 1.10 4.87 -15.36
CA GLU A 118 1.24 5.78 -16.49
C GLU A 118 1.82 5.09 -17.74
N ALA A 119 2.74 4.15 -17.55
CA ALA A 119 3.35 3.38 -18.62
C ALA A 119 2.38 2.46 -19.37
N LEU A 120 1.20 2.17 -18.80
CA LEU A 120 0.14 1.42 -19.48
C LEU A 120 -0.58 2.23 -20.58
N LYS A 121 -0.35 3.56 -20.64
CA LYS A 121 -0.96 4.49 -21.62
C LYS A 121 -2.48 4.30 -21.74
N LEU A 122 -3.14 4.45 -20.59
CA LEU A 122 -4.60 4.42 -20.46
C LEU A 122 -5.27 5.56 -21.23
#